data_AF-A0A1E5QS35-F1
#
_entry.id   AF-A0A1E5QS35-F1
#
_cell.length_a   1.000
_cell.length_b   1.000
_cell.length_c   1.000
_cell.angle_alpha   90.00
_cell.angle_beta   90.00
_cell.angle_gamma   90.00
#
_symmetry.space_group_name_H-M   'P 1'
#
loop_
_entity.id
_entity.type
_entity.pdbx_description
1 polymer ?
#
loop_
_entity_poly.entity_id
_entity_poly.type
_entity_poly.pdbx_seq_one_letter_code
_entity_poly.pdbx_strand_id
1 'polypeptide(L)'
;MLQTEFEFTLPKGYLDAEGNLHRKGVMRLSRAMDEIVPLRDPRVKSNPAYATVIILSRVITSLGALDEVTPTVVEGLFACDLNYLQKFYRQINELEEAAESESPSSL
;
A
#
# COMPACT_ATOMS: atom_id res chain seq x y z
N MET A 1 20.93 -11.84 5.28
CA MET A 1 19.60 -11.71 5.93
C MET A 1 18.60 -11.32 4.86
N LEU A 2 17.35 -11.76 4.98
CA LEU A 2 16.28 -11.35 4.06
C LEU A 2 15.89 -9.90 4.35
N GLN A 3 15.86 -9.05 3.32
CA GLN A 3 15.32 -7.69 3.46
C GLN A 3 13.80 -7.75 3.46
N THR A 4 13.18 -7.25 4.53
CA THR A 4 11.73 -7.28 4.71
C THR A 4 11.11 -5.89 4.81
N GLU A 5 11.91 -4.83 4.81
CA GLU A 5 11.48 -3.44 4.97
C GLU A 5 12.11 -2.55 3.89
N PHE A 6 11.32 -1.60 3.40
CA PHE A 6 11.63 -0.76 2.26
C PHE A 6 11.17 0.67 2.53
N GLU A 7 12.09 1.62 2.39
CA GLU A 7 11.79 3.03 2.53
C GLU A 7 11.06 3.57 1.29
N PHE A 8 10.12 4.47 1.51
CA PHE A 8 9.44 5.21 0.44
C PHE A 8 9.33 6.70 0.77
N THR A 9 9.04 7.50 -0.25
CA THR A 9 8.73 8.92 -0.07
C THR A 9 7.51 9.29 -0.91
N LEU A 10 6.46 9.75 -0.25
CA LEU A 10 5.23 10.19 -0.90
C LEU A 10 5.49 11.39 -1.83
N PRO A 11 4.96 11.36 -3.08
CA PRO A 11 5.00 12.49 -4.01
C PRO A 11 4.53 13.82 -3.43
N LYS A 12 3.41 13.85 -2.70
CA LYS A 12 2.90 15.05 -2.02
C LYS A 12 3.02 14.92 -0.51
N GLY A 13 2.50 13.84 0.05
CA GLY A 13 2.51 13.57 1.48
C GLY A 13 1.13 13.51 2.09
N TYR A 14 1.05 12.94 3.28
CA TYR A 14 -0.13 13.01 4.13
C TYR A 14 -0.10 14.31 4.93
N LEU A 15 -1.13 15.13 4.78
CA LEU A 15 -1.34 16.32 5.60
C LEU A 15 -2.28 15.94 6.76
N ASP A 16 -1.80 15.99 7.99
CA ASP A 16 -2.60 15.64 9.16
C ASP A 16 -3.56 16.79 9.56
N ALA A 17 -4.35 16.55 10.61
CA ALA A 17 -5.31 17.54 11.13
C ALA A 17 -4.64 18.77 11.78
N GLU A 18 -3.37 18.65 12.18
CA GLU A 18 -2.58 19.72 12.81
C GLU A 18 -1.81 20.54 11.76
N GLY A 19 -1.85 20.14 10.49
CA GLY A 19 -1.15 20.78 9.39
C GLY A 19 0.28 20.29 9.18
N ASN A 20 0.69 19.19 9.83
CA ASN A 20 1.98 18.57 9.60
C ASN A 20 1.97 17.73 8.32
N LEU A 21 3.06 17.81 7.57
CA LEU A 21 3.23 17.07 6.32
C LEU A 21 4.16 15.86 6.50
N HIS A 22 3.61 14.66 6.36
CA HIS A 22 4.32 13.40 6.47
C HIS A 22 4.58 12.79 5.09
N ARG A 23 5.86 12.56 4.76
CA ARG A 23 6.24 12.07 3.43
C ARG A 23 7.09 10.81 3.42
N LYS A 24 8.01 10.69 4.37
CA LYS A 24 8.93 9.55 4.45
C LYS A 24 8.28 8.45 5.27
N GLY A 25 8.35 7.23 4.78
CA GLY A 25 7.80 6.09 5.50
C GLY A 25 8.53 4.80 5.17
N VAL A 26 8.15 3.75 5.89
CA VAL A 26 8.67 2.39 5.71
C VAL A 26 7.51 1.46 5.47
N MET A 27 7.65 0.59 4.47
CA MET A 27 6.72 -0.50 4.18
C MET A 27 7.44 -1.82 4.34
N ARG A 28 6.80 -2.77 5.02
CA ARG A 28 7.28 -4.16 5.08
C ARG A 28 6.68 -5.02 3.99
N LEU A 29 7.31 -6.15 3.69
CA LEU A 29 6.68 -7.21 2.92
C LEU A 29 5.35 -7.62 3.55
N SER A 30 4.38 -7.85 2.68
CA SER A 30 3.09 -8.41 3.05
C SER A 30 3.26 -9.87 3.46
N ARG A 31 2.46 -10.29 4.43
CA ARG A 31 2.27 -11.70 4.76
C ARG A 31 0.91 -12.14 4.21
N ALA A 32 0.70 -13.44 4.04
CA ALA A 32 -0.60 -13.97 3.61
C ALA A 32 -1.78 -13.47 4.48
N MET A 33 -1.56 -13.26 5.78
CA MET A 33 -2.58 -12.71 6.68
C MET A 33 -2.94 -11.24 6.40
N ASP A 34 -2.04 -10.48 5.78
CA ASP A 34 -2.30 -9.11 5.35
C ASP A 34 -3.33 -9.08 4.21
N GLU A 35 -3.35 -10.11 3.36
CA GLU A 35 -4.27 -10.29 2.22
C GLU A 35 -5.61 -10.94 2.60
N ILE A 36 -5.59 -11.91 3.52
CA ILE A 36 -6.79 -12.70 3.86
C ILE A 36 -7.75 -11.96 4.80
N VAL A 37 -7.20 -11.29 5.83
CA VAL A 37 -8.03 -10.62 6.86
C VAL A 37 -8.90 -9.49 6.28
N PRO A 38 -8.43 -8.62 5.34
CA PRO A 38 -9.26 -7.59 4.73
C PRO A 38 -10.56 -8.12 4.11
N LEU A 39 -10.56 -9.34 3.57
CA LEU A 39 -11.73 -9.96 2.93
C LEU A 39 -12.90 -10.19 3.91
N ARG A 40 -12.63 -10.17 5.21
CA ARG A 40 -13.64 -10.29 6.26
C ARG A 40 -14.27 -8.95 6.62
N ASP A 41 -13.64 -7.83 6.28
CA ASP A 41 -14.13 -6.49 6.60
C ASP A 41 -15.43 -6.18 5.81
N PRO A 42 -16.52 -5.74 6.47
CA PRO A 42 -17.77 -5.40 5.79
C PRO A 42 -17.61 -4.33 4.70
N ARG A 43 -16.69 -3.39 4.85
CA ARG A 43 -16.41 -2.35 3.85
C ARG A 43 -15.83 -2.95 2.57
N VAL A 44 -14.98 -3.96 2.70
CA VAL A 44 -14.43 -4.70 1.54
C VAL A 44 -15.50 -5.54 0.85
N LYS A 45 -16.41 -6.14 1.61
CA LYS A 45 -17.56 -6.86 1.02
C LYS A 45 -18.47 -5.94 0.20
N SER A 46 -18.65 -4.69 0.65
CA SER A 46 -19.42 -3.69 -0.09
C SER A 46 -18.65 -3.07 -1.24
N ASN A 47 -17.33 -2.91 -1.09
CA ASN A 47 -16.45 -2.29 -2.07
C ASN A 47 -15.08 -3.01 -2.05
N PRO A 48 -14.84 -3.96 -2.97
CA PRO A 48 -13.59 -4.71 -3.01
C PRO A 48 -12.34 -3.85 -3.12
N ALA A 49 -12.43 -2.65 -3.72
CA ALA A 49 -11.30 -1.72 -3.83
C ALA A 49 -10.79 -1.23 -2.46
N TYR A 50 -11.64 -1.29 -1.42
CA TYR A 50 -11.26 -0.91 -0.05
C TYR A 50 -10.24 -1.86 0.58
N ALA A 51 -10.04 -3.07 0.01
CA ALA A 51 -9.01 -4.00 0.47
C ALA A 51 -7.62 -3.35 0.44
N THR A 52 -7.32 -2.56 -0.60
CA THR A 52 -6.05 -1.85 -0.73
C THR A 52 -5.79 -0.90 0.43
N VAL A 53 -6.81 -0.19 0.92
CA VAL A 53 -6.68 0.70 2.08
C VAL A 53 -6.28 -0.07 3.33
N ILE A 54 -6.98 -1.19 3.60
CA ILE A 54 -6.69 -2.04 4.77
C ILE A 54 -5.29 -2.64 4.66
N ILE A 55 -4.91 -3.18 3.50
CA ILE A 55 -3.59 -3.78 3.29
C ILE A 55 -2.50 -2.74 3.56
N LEU A 56 -2.58 -1.57 2.91
CA LEU A 56 -1.59 -0.50 3.06
C LEU A 56 -1.45 -0.05 4.51
N SER A 57 -2.56 0.12 5.24
CA SER A 57 -2.52 0.48 6.67
C SER A 57 -1.79 -0.55 7.54
N ARG A 58 -1.76 -1.83 7.13
CA ARG A 58 -1.13 -2.91 7.91
C ARG A 58 0.32 -3.14 7.56
N VAL A 59 0.74 -2.77 6.36
CA VAL A 59 2.11 -3.00 5.87
C VAL A 59 3.00 -1.76 5.94
N ILE A 60 2.43 -0.56 6.05
CA ILE A 60 3.20 0.65 6.35
C ILE A 60 3.50 0.65 7.86
N THR A 61 4.78 0.52 8.20
CA THR A 61 5.24 0.46 9.60
C THR A 61 5.58 1.82 10.17
N SER A 62 5.82 2.82 9.31
CA SER A 62 6.00 4.21 9.73
C SER A 62 5.63 5.18 8.61
N LEU A 63 5.15 6.36 8.99
CA LEU A 63 4.95 7.49 8.08
C LEU A 63 5.16 8.80 8.85
N GLY A 64 6.30 9.44 8.62
CA GLY A 64 6.71 10.64 9.35
C GLY A 64 6.80 10.39 10.86
N ALA A 65 6.02 11.16 11.62
CA ALA A 65 6.00 11.12 13.08
C ALA A 65 4.67 10.55 13.62
N LEU A 66 3.87 9.90 12.76
CA LEU A 66 2.63 9.26 13.17
C LEU A 66 2.94 8.05 14.06
N ASP A 67 2.17 7.90 15.14
CA ASP A 67 2.27 6.74 16.04
C ASP A 67 1.84 5.44 15.34
N GLU A 68 0.81 5.51 14.51
CA GLU A 68 0.27 4.38 13.76
C GLU A 68 -0.32 4.83 12.41
N VAL A 69 -0.19 3.99 11.39
CA VAL A 69 -0.84 4.19 10.09
C VAL A 69 -2.16 3.43 10.06
N THR A 70 -3.24 4.11 10.44
CA THR A 70 -4.59 3.52 10.44
C THR A 70 -5.23 3.56 9.05
N PRO A 71 -6.33 2.82 8.78
CA PRO A 71 -7.08 2.97 7.54
C PRO A 71 -7.49 4.43 7.24
N THR A 72 -7.83 5.21 8.27
CA THR A 72 -8.20 6.62 8.12
C THR A 72 -7.05 7.50 7.64
N VAL A 73 -5.80 7.19 8.03
CA VAL A 73 -4.61 7.87 7.48
C VAL A 73 -4.51 7.62 5.99
N VAL A 74 -4.68 6.35 5.56
CA VAL A 74 -4.60 5.97 4.15
C VAL A 74 -5.74 6.57 3.33
N GLU A 75 -6.95 6.65 3.89
CA GLU A 75 -8.10 7.33 3.29
C GLU A 75 -7.85 8.84 3.08
N GLY A 76 -7.10 9.48 3.97
CA GLY A 76 -6.78 10.90 3.89
C GLY A 76 -5.64 11.25 2.94
N LEU A 77 -5.03 10.26 2.28
CA LEU A 77 -3.98 10.51 1.28
C LEU A 77 -4.54 11.18 0.03
N PHE A 78 -3.73 12.02 -0.60
CA PHE A 78 -4.01 12.45 -1.97
C PHE A 78 -4.05 11.23 -2.90
N ALA A 79 -4.91 11.27 -3.92
CA ALA A 79 -5.07 10.17 -4.88
C ALA A 79 -3.74 9.77 -5.55
N CYS A 80 -2.84 10.72 -5.80
CA CYS A 80 -1.51 10.43 -6.36
C CYS A 80 -0.61 9.66 -5.40
N ASP A 81 -0.70 9.93 -4.10
CA ASP A 81 0.07 9.25 -3.06
C ASP A 81 -0.46 7.84 -2.82
N LEU A 82 -1.78 7.67 -2.80
CA LEU A 82 -2.39 6.34 -2.73
C LEU A 82 -1.98 5.46 -3.92
N ASN A 83 -2.03 6.01 -5.14
CA ASN A 83 -1.59 5.32 -6.36
C ASN A 83 -0.08 5.00 -6.31
N TYR A 84 0.75 5.90 -5.79
CA TYR A 84 2.17 5.64 -5.59
C TYR A 84 2.40 4.47 -4.63
N LEU A 85 1.73 4.46 -3.47
CA LEU A 85 1.85 3.38 -2.49
C LEU A 85 1.34 2.05 -3.03
N GLN A 86 0.26 2.04 -3.80
CA GLN A 86 -0.26 0.82 -4.43
C GLN A 86 0.76 0.22 -5.40
N LYS A 87 1.44 1.06 -6.19
CA LYS A 87 2.52 0.60 -7.09
C LYS A 87 3.72 0.10 -6.32
N PHE A 88 4.16 0.85 -5.31
CA PHE A 88 5.28 0.47 -4.46
C PHE A 88 5.02 -0.86 -3.74
N TYR A 89 3.81 -1.05 -3.21
CA TYR A 89 3.37 -2.31 -2.60
C TYR A 89 3.50 -3.49 -3.56
N ARG A 90 3.01 -3.35 -4.80
CA ARG A 90 3.11 -4.41 -5.80
C ARG A 90 4.57 -4.73 -6.15
N GLN A 91 5.38 -3.69 -6.33
CA GLN A 91 6.80 -3.81 -6.67
C GLN A 91 7.56 -4.60 -5.59
N ILE A 92 7.46 -4.21 -4.32
CA ILE A 92 8.24 -4.86 -3.25
C ILE A 92 7.77 -6.28 -2.94
N ASN A 93 6.50 -6.60 -3.25
CA ASN A 93 5.93 -7.94 -3.04
C ASN A 93 5.97 -8.81 -4.30
N GLU A 94 6.64 -8.36 -5.37
CA GLU A 94 6.75 -9.09 -6.64
C GLU A 94 5.36 -9.46 -7.22
N LEU A 95 4.36 -8.61 -6.99
CA LEU A 95 2.98 -8.76 -7.48
C LEU A 95 2.76 -8.01 -8.81
N GLU A 96 3.83 -7.67 -9.51
CA GLU A 96 3.72 -7.26 -10.90
C GLU A 96 3.16 -8.45 -11.68
N GLU A 97 2.09 -8.21 -12.44
CA GLU A 97 1.65 -9.18 -13.43
C GLU A 97 2.86 -9.46 -14.31
N ALA A 98 3.30 -10.71 -14.37
CA ALA A 98 4.21 -11.15 -15.40
C ALA A 98 3.55 -10.74 -16.72
N ALA A 99 4.00 -9.62 -17.28
CA ALA A 99 3.54 -9.14 -18.57
C ALA A 99 3.63 -10.33 -19.51
N GLU A 100 2.50 -10.74 -20.06
CA GLU A 100 2.30 -11.87 -20.97
C GLU A 100 3.58 -12.19 -21.77
N SER A 101 4.44 -13.02 -21.20
CA SER A 101 5.58 -13.57 -21.91
C SER A 101 5.04 -14.76 -22.69
N GLU A 102 4.89 -14.53 -23.99
CA GLU A 102 4.68 -15.50 -25.07
C GLU A 102 3.22 -15.77 -25.50
N SER A 103 2.85 -15.10 -26.58
CA SER A 103 2.37 -15.82 -27.77
C SER A 103 3.00 -15.20 -29.01
N PRO A 104 4.12 -15.72 -29.54
CA PRO A 104 4.37 -15.59 -30.96
C PRO A 104 3.29 -16.43 -31.63
N SER A 105 2.20 -15.79 -32.05
CA SER A 105 1.26 -16.40 -32.97
C SER A 105 2.01 -16.61 -34.27
N SER A 106 2.60 -17.80 -34.40
CA SER A 106 2.98 -18.37 -35.68
C SER A 106 1.79 -18.27 -36.63
N LEU A 107 1.95 -17.52 -37.73
CA LEU A 107 1.51 -17.82 -39.09
C LEU A 107 2.06 -16.76 -40.04
#